data_AF-A0A8H4UIX5-F1
#
_entry.id   AF-A0A8H4UIX5-F1
#
_cell.length_a   1.000
_cell.length_b   1.000
_cell.length_c   1.000
_cell.angle_alpha   90.00
_cell.angle_beta   90.00
_cell.angle_gamma   90.00
#
_symmetry.space_group_name_H-M   'P 1'
#
loop_
_entity.id
_entity.type
_entity.pdbx_description
1 polymer ?
#
loop_
_entity_poly.entity_id
_entity_poly.type
_entity_poly.pdbx_seq_one_letter_code
_entity_poly.pdbx_strand_id
1 'polypeptide(L)'
;MQSNILALFATMVAMTNAVSIHVCTGKEFSEECTDVVFAVTDCGVLPFNDGISSFKLNGYTCSFYTDKECGGQTATFYADERNLREGTWNDQFTTVKCA
;
A
#
# COMPACT_ATOMS: atom_id res chain seq x y z
N MET A 1 -43.26 -26.01 -26.79
CA MET A 1 -42.71 -24.70 -26.39
C MET A 1 -41.90 -24.92 -25.12
N GLN A 2 -40.57 -24.87 -25.19
CA GLN A 2 -39.71 -25.08 -24.02
C GLN A 2 -38.87 -23.81 -23.88
N SER A 3 -39.09 -23.08 -22.79
CA SER A 3 -38.50 -21.76 -22.54
C SER A 3 -36.99 -21.85 -22.30
N ASN A 4 -36.23 -21.09 -23.08
CA ASN A 4 -34.83 -20.75 -22.79
C ASN A 4 -34.79 -19.74 -21.63
N ILE A 5 -34.27 -20.15 -20.48
CA ILE A 5 -33.85 -19.22 -19.44
C ILE A 5 -32.35 -18.96 -19.66
N LEU A 6 -32.04 -17.87 -20.33
CA LEU A 6 -30.69 -17.34 -20.45
C LEU A 6 -30.41 -16.54 -19.17
N ALA A 7 -29.67 -17.14 -18.23
CA ALA A 7 -29.20 -16.42 -17.05
C ALA A 7 -28.12 -15.41 -17.47
N LEU A 8 -28.48 -14.12 -17.41
CA LEU A 8 -27.58 -13.01 -17.64
C LEU A 8 -26.65 -12.88 -16.42
N PHE A 9 -25.44 -13.44 -16.49
CA PHE A 9 -24.39 -13.14 -15.52
C PHE A 9 -23.91 -11.71 -15.77
N ALA A 10 -24.45 -10.75 -15.02
CA ALA A 10 -23.86 -9.43 -14.92
C ALA A 10 -22.52 -9.57 -14.18
N THR A 11 -21.41 -9.55 -14.93
CA THR A 11 -20.08 -9.38 -14.35
C THR A 11 -20.00 -7.97 -13.79
N MET A 12 -20.14 -7.84 -12.47
CA MET A 12 -19.81 -6.62 -11.74
C MET A 12 -18.29 -6.41 -11.90
N VAL A 13 -17.88 -5.52 -12.79
CA VAL A 13 -16.52 -4.98 -12.77
C VAL A 13 -16.44 -4.16 -11.50
N ALA A 14 -15.77 -4.70 -10.46
CA ALA A 14 -15.39 -3.91 -9.32
C ALA A 14 -14.50 -2.77 -9.84
N MET A 15 -14.99 -1.54 -9.78
CA MET A 15 -14.18 -0.35 -10.03
C MET A 15 -13.19 -0.26 -8.86
N THR A 16 -12.05 -0.94 -8.97
CA THR A 16 -11.04 -0.94 -7.91
C THR A 16 -10.35 0.41 -7.95
N ASN A 17 -10.71 1.29 -7.03
CA ASN A 17 -9.90 2.47 -6.71
C ASN A 17 -8.57 1.95 -6.16
N ALA A 18 -7.58 1.84 -7.03
CA ALA A 18 -6.25 1.38 -6.68
C ALA A 18 -5.41 2.57 -6.17
N VAL A 19 -4.63 2.30 -5.14
CA VAL A 19 -3.57 3.15 -4.63
C VAL A 19 -2.26 2.68 -5.25
N SER A 20 -1.38 3.63 -5.56
CA SER A 20 0.01 3.36 -5.93
C SER A 20 0.93 4.27 -5.13
N ILE A 21 1.78 3.69 -4.29
CA ILE A 21 2.83 4.41 -3.54
C ILE A 21 4.20 3.89 -3.98
N HIS A 22 5.22 4.74 -3.90
CA HIS A 22 6.59 4.38 -4.22
C HIS A 22 7.40 4.19 -2.94
N VAL A 23 8.08 3.06 -2.78
CA VAL A 23 8.86 2.77 -1.56
C VAL A 23 10.29 2.37 -1.91
N CYS A 24 11.25 2.75 -1.07
CA CYS A 24 12.68 2.57 -1.30
C CYS A 24 13.45 2.13 -0.05
N THR A 25 14.54 1.38 -0.25
CA THR A 25 15.46 0.94 0.83
C THR A 25 16.47 2.00 1.25
N GLY A 26 16.73 2.99 0.38
CA GLY A 26 17.56 4.14 0.65
C GLY A 26 16.76 5.35 1.13
N LYS A 27 17.46 6.35 1.67
CA LYS A 27 16.91 7.70 1.88
C LYS A 27 16.87 8.48 0.55
N GLU A 28 16.17 9.62 0.52
CA GLU A 28 16.01 10.47 -0.66
C GLU A 28 15.49 9.72 -1.89
N PHE A 29 14.66 8.69 -1.68
CA PHE A 29 14.08 7.85 -2.75
C PHE A 29 15.16 7.15 -3.61
N SER A 30 16.15 6.52 -2.95
CA SER A 30 17.31 5.89 -3.60
C SER A 30 17.46 4.41 -3.25
N GLU A 31 18.50 3.77 -3.81
CA GLU A 31 18.79 2.34 -3.73
C GLU A 31 17.72 1.48 -4.43
N GLU A 32 17.23 0.41 -3.80
CA GLU A 32 16.21 -0.44 -4.38
C GLU A 32 14.83 0.19 -4.13
N CYS A 33 14.06 0.39 -5.19
CA CYS A 33 12.76 1.03 -5.13
C CYS A 33 11.72 0.27 -5.96
N THR A 34 10.46 0.29 -5.53
CA THR A 34 9.34 -0.25 -6.31
C THR A 34 8.05 0.47 -5.98
N ASP A 35 7.13 0.47 -6.93
CA ASP A 35 5.74 0.86 -6.67
C ASP A 35 4.99 -0.30 -6.03
N VAL A 36 4.14 0.02 -5.05
CA VAL A 36 3.25 -0.91 -4.37
C VAL A 36 1.82 -0.51 -4.73
N VAL A 37 1.13 -1.41 -5.44
CA VAL A 37 -0.22 -1.18 -5.95
C VAL A 37 -1.20 -2.13 -5.28
N PHE A 38 -2.24 -1.57 -4.67
CA PHE A 38 -3.29 -2.31 -3.94
C PHE A 38 -4.60 -1.53 -3.95
N ALA A 39 -5.74 -2.16 -3.64
CA ALA A 39 -7.01 -1.45 -3.56
C ALA A 39 -7.07 -0.56 -2.30
N VAL A 40 -7.74 0.60 -2.38
CA VAL A 40 -7.97 1.53 -1.23
C VAL A 40 -8.50 0.84 0.02
N THR A 41 -9.32 -0.20 -0.14
CA THR A 41 -9.91 -0.93 0.99
C THR A 41 -8.94 -1.89 1.68
N ASP A 42 -7.87 -2.27 0.99
CA ASP A 42 -7.03 -3.39 1.34
C ASP A 42 -5.84 -2.97 2.19
N CYS A 43 -5.28 -3.96 2.89
CA CYS A 43 -4.00 -3.84 3.54
C CYS A 43 -2.91 -4.31 2.58
N GLY A 44 -2.12 -3.36 2.05
CA GLY A 44 -1.01 -3.64 1.15
C GLY A 44 0.18 -4.23 1.90
N VAL A 45 0.80 -5.27 1.34
CA VAL A 45 2.05 -5.83 1.85
C VAL A 45 3.22 -5.04 1.28
N LEU A 46 4.09 -4.56 2.17
CA LEU A 46 5.28 -3.83 1.78
C LEU A 46 6.40 -4.80 1.36
N PRO A 47 7.18 -4.45 0.33
CA PRO A 47 8.35 -5.23 -0.09
C PRO A 47 9.52 -5.05 0.88
N PHE A 48 10.65 -5.69 0.56
CA PHE A 48 11.93 -5.52 1.25
C PHE A 48 12.00 -6.01 2.71
N ASN A 49 10.99 -6.72 3.20
CA ASN A 49 10.97 -7.34 4.53
C ASN A 49 11.40 -6.37 5.63
N ASP A 50 10.59 -5.31 5.79
CA ASP A 50 10.85 -4.21 6.70
C ASP A 50 12.14 -3.45 6.35
N GLY A 51 12.49 -3.34 5.06
CA GLY A 51 13.70 -2.63 4.61
C GLY A 51 13.45 -1.22 4.08
N ILE A 52 12.29 -0.61 4.37
CA ILE A 52 11.91 0.69 3.81
C ILE A 52 12.51 1.84 4.62
N SER A 53 13.24 2.72 3.92
CA SER A 53 13.87 3.92 4.48
C SER A 53 13.33 5.24 3.88
N SER A 54 12.59 5.20 2.77
CA SER A 54 11.86 6.37 2.23
C SER A 54 10.67 5.96 1.35
N PHE A 55 9.70 6.85 1.19
CA PHE A 55 8.53 6.59 0.35
C PHE A 55 7.86 7.86 -0.18
N LYS A 56 7.21 7.75 -1.34
CA LYS A 56 6.28 8.76 -1.87
C LYS A 56 4.86 8.24 -1.80
N LEU A 57 3.99 9.04 -1.21
CA LEU A 57 2.58 8.72 -1.05
C LEU A 57 1.74 9.16 -2.23
N ASN A 58 2.29 9.90 -3.19
CA ASN A 58 1.57 10.37 -4.39
C ASN A 58 0.24 11.10 -4.06
N GLY A 59 0.19 11.79 -2.92
CA GLY A 59 -0.97 12.54 -2.45
C GLY A 59 -1.98 11.74 -1.61
N TYR A 60 -1.75 10.44 -1.39
CA TYR A 60 -2.57 9.64 -0.47
C TYR A 60 -2.21 9.92 0.99
N THR A 61 -3.16 9.69 1.89
CA THR A 61 -2.87 9.57 3.33
C THR A 61 -2.74 8.10 3.68
N CYS A 62 -1.61 7.71 4.24
CA CYS A 62 -1.30 6.29 4.47
C CYS A 62 -0.91 6.02 5.92
N SER A 63 -1.51 4.98 6.50
CA SER A 63 -1.07 4.39 7.77
C SER A 63 -0.20 3.19 7.48
N PHE A 64 1.00 3.20 8.05
CA PHE A 64 1.96 2.10 8.00
C PHE A 64 1.92 1.32 9.30
N TYR A 65 2.23 0.03 9.21
CA TYR A 65 2.04 -0.96 10.27
C TYR A 65 3.25 -1.88 10.38
N THR A 66 3.65 -2.19 11.61
CA THR A 66 4.83 -3.05 11.87
C THR A 66 4.57 -4.53 11.63
N ASP A 67 3.31 -4.92 11.52
CA ASP A 67 2.91 -6.32 11.43
C ASP A 67 2.07 -6.57 10.18
N LYS A 68 1.77 -7.86 9.94
CA LYS A 68 0.88 -8.30 8.87
C LYS A 68 -0.56 -7.86 9.12
N GLU A 69 -1.37 -7.84 8.06
CA GLU A 69 -2.81 -7.57 8.11
C GLU A 69 -3.15 -6.22 8.77
N CYS A 70 -2.24 -5.24 8.69
CA CYS A 70 -2.38 -3.90 9.26
C CYS A 70 -2.56 -3.93 10.79
N GLY A 71 -1.84 -4.84 11.46
CA GLY A 71 -1.74 -4.95 12.91
C GLY A 71 -0.50 -4.24 13.49
N GLY A 72 -0.21 -4.50 14.76
CA GLY A 72 1.00 -3.99 15.42
C GLY A 72 0.97 -2.49 15.71
N GLN A 73 2.15 -1.87 15.78
CA GLN A 73 2.29 -0.43 15.94
C GLN A 73 1.99 0.28 14.63
N THR A 74 1.52 1.54 14.72
CA THR A 74 1.10 2.30 13.54
C THR A 74 1.63 3.73 13.53
N ALA A 75 1.90 4.22 12.33
CA ALA A 75 2.19 5.62 12.06
C ALA A 75 1.47 6.07 10.80
N THR A 76 0.77 7.20 10.88
CA THR A 76 0.07 7.81 9.74
C THR A 76 0.92 8.94 9.17
N PHE A 77 1.11 8.90 7.85
CA PHE A 77 1.82 9.91 7.09
C PHE A 77 0.87 10.57 6.10
N TYR A 78 1.01 11.89 5.98
CA TYR A 78 0.18 12.76 5.14
C TYR A 78 0.96 13.34 3.95
N ALA A 79 2.25 13.04 3.87
CA ALA A 79 3.17 13.50 2.84
C ALA A 79 4.29 12.48 2.65
N ASP A 80 5.07 12.66 1.58
CA ASP A 80 6.25 11.87 1.30
C ASP A 80 7.26 11.96 2.46
N GLU A 81 7.89 10.82 2.77
CA GLU A 81 8.96 10.75 3.76
C GLU A 81 10.27 10.42 3.05
N ARG A 82 11.21 11.37 3.09
CA ARG A 82 12.50 11.27 2.41
C ARG A 82 13.52 10.47 3.21
N ASN A 83 13.41 10.40 4.53
CA ASN A 83 14.43 9.76 5.35
C ASN A 83 13.88 9.25 6.69
N LEU A 84 13.42 8.00 6.71
CA LEU A 84 13.00 7.34 7.96
C LEU A 84 14.17 7.09 8.92
N ARG A 85 15.43 7.10 8.46
CA ARG A 85 16.62 6.85 9.30
C ARG A 85 16.86 7.92 10.37
N GLU A 86 16.25 9.10 10.22
CA GLU A 86 16.30 10.16 11.23
C GLU A 86 15.16 10.04 12.27
N GLY A 87 14.21 9.13 12.04
CA GLY A 87 13.04 8.92 12.89
C GLY A 87 13.01 7.54 13.55
N THR A 88 11.87 7.25 14.18
CA THR A 88 11.65 6.00 14.92
C THR A 88 11.38 4.80 14.02
N TRP A 89 10.93 5.01 12.78
CA TRP A 89 10.26 3.98 11.99
C TRP A 89 11.09 3.38 10.86
N ASN A 90 12.39 3.66 10.84
CA ASN A 90 13.28 3.07 9.84
C ASN A 90 13.23 1.54 9.91
N ASP A 91 13.08 0.92 8.75
CA ASP A 91 13.18 -0.53 8.57
C ASP A 91 12.27 -1.34 9.52
N GLN A 92 11.01 -0.90 9.66
CA GLN A 92 10.05 -1.49 10.61
C GLN A 92 8.67 -1.80 10.03
N PHE A 93 8.33 -1.32 8.84
CA PHE A 93 6.97 -1.45 8.32
C PHE A 93 6.81 -2.65 7.40
N THR A 94 5.83 -3.50 7.74
CA THR A 94 5.46 -4.69 6.97
C THR A 94 4.23 -4.47 6.09
N THR A 95 3.26 -3.65 6.54
CA THR A 95 2.04 -3.39 5.77
C THR A 95 1.61 -1.93 5.80
N VAL A 96 0.76 -1.56 4.84
CA VAL A 96 0.28 -0.19 4.64
C VAL A 96 -1.18 -0.17 4.21
N LYS A 97 -1.92 0.86 4.65
CA LYS A 97 -3.27 1.14 4.18
C LYS A 97 -3.42 2.63 3.88
N CYS A 98 -4.02 2.95 2.75
CA CYS A 98 -4.14 4.33 2.28
C CYS A 98 -5.59 4.69 1.97
N ALA A 99 -5.91 5.98 2.08
CA ALA A 99 -7.20 6.59 1.76
C ALA A 99 -7.05 7.73 0.76
#